data_AF-A0A1F8BXC0-F1
#
_entry.id   AF-A0A1F8BXC0-F1
#
_cell.length_a   1.000
_cell.length_b   1.000
_cell.length_c   1.000
_cell.angle_alpha   90.00
_cell.angle_beta   90.00
_cell.angle_gamma   90.00
#
_symmetry.space_group_name_H-M   'P 1'
#
loop_
_entity.id
_entity.type
_entity.pdbx_description
1 polymer ?
#
loop_
_entity_poly.entity_id
_entity_poly.type
_entity_poly.pdbx_seq_one_letter_code
_entity_poly.pdbx_strand_id
1 'polypeptide(L)'
;MSRLREIERRLGREDAWSNALSVPKETAELWPRFIKVKGAILTALTSQTSQTRRKLDTFSWSGVDSGIHDHRGQVKGVINGIELELDIEGTTVDDQAQVVVDKDGQWEIVHSKAQCMEICGTFTSADRRRGAVKFQIGNAGTPFEAYWLQIADGRLRLEQVVHGKDVFDTESFGDGKDQVNIPGTRIVIPRFIED
;
A
#
# COMPACT_ATOMS: atom_id res chain seq x y z
N MET A 1 3.88 -8.77 24.11
CA MET A 1 4.70 -7.93 23.21
C MET A 1 3.95 -6.63 22.91
N SER A 2 4.61 -5.57 22.44
CA SER A 2 3.90 -4.37 21.98
C SER A 2 3.15 -4.65 20.67
N ARG A 3 1.91 -4.17 20.54
CA ARG A 3 1.05 -4.36 19.34
C ARG A 3 1.74 -3.85 18.07
N LEU A 4 2.50 -2.75 18.17
CA LEU A 4 3.34 -2.19 17.09
C LEU A 4 4.24 -3.24 16.42
N ARG A 5 4.87 -4.13 17.20
CA ARG A 5 5.81 -5.14 16.69
C ARG A 5 5.16 -6.26 15.89
N GLU A 6 3.87 -6.52 16.10
CA GLU A 6 3.14 -7.53 15.33
C GLU A 6 2.75 -6.98 13.95
N ILE A 7 2.51 -5.67 13.82
CA ILE A 7 2.33 -4.99 12.53
C ILE A 7 3.66 -5.00 11.76
N GLU A 8 4.76 -4.58 12.38
CA GLU A 8 6.11 -4.61 11.80
C GLU A 8 6.47 -6.00 11.26
N ARG A 9 6.23 -7.06 12.06
CA ARG A 9 6.52 -8.46 11.71
C ARG A 9 5.67 -9.01 10.56
N ARG A 10 4.47 -8.46 10.32
CA ARG A 10 3.57 -8.88 9.22
C ARG A 10 3.91 -8.22 7.88
N LEU A 11 4.48 -7.01 7.90
CA LEU A 11 4.82 -6.26 6.68
C LEU A 11 6.10 -6.77 5.99
N GLY A 12 7.11 -7.20 6.75
CA GLY A 12 8.43 -7.59 6.21
C GLY A 12 8.60 -9.09 5.93
N ARG A 13 7.74 -9.71 5.09
CA ARG A 13 7.76 -11.19 4.91
C ARG A 13 7.77 -11.74 3.47
N GLU A 14 7.93 -10.91 2.44
CA GLU A 14 8.03 -11.35 1.05
C GLU A 14 9.23 -10.71 0.35
N ASP A 15 10.22 -11.51 -0.05
CA ASP A 15 11.44 -11.07 -0.75
C ASP A 15 12.08 -12.24 -1.52
N ALA A 16 12.24 -12.15 -2.85
CA ALA A 16 13.05 -13.09 -3.65
C ALA A 16 13.40 -12.64 -5.09
N TRP A 17 14.68 -12.27 -5.30
CA TRP A 17 15.51 -12.52 -6.51
C TRP A 17 15.42 -11.55 -7.72
N SER A 18 16.32 -11.74 -8.70
CA SER A 18 16.62 -10.90 -9.90
C SER A 18 17.22 -11.79 -11.03
N ASN A 19 17.85 -11.40 -12.16
CA ASN A 19 18.55 -10.20 -12.67
C ASN A 19 18.80 -10.42 -14.23
N ALA A 20 19.37 -9.57 -15.11
CA ALA A 20 19.98 -8.21 -15.06
C ALA A 20 20.11 -7.58 -16.48
N LEU A 21 20.38 -6.25 -16.54
CA LEU A 21 21.15 -5.50 -17.56
C LEU A 21 20.78 -5.54 -19.06
N SER A 22 20.12 -4.48 -19.57
CA SER A 22 20.67 -3.53 -20.58
C SER A 22 19.67 -2.39 -20.92
N VAL A 23 20.13 -1.29 -21.54
CA VAL A 23 19.46 0.02 -21.60
C VAL A 23 19.73 0.70 -22.96
N PRO A 24 18.84 1.56 -23.55
CA PRO A 24 17.52 2.03 -23.09
C PRO A 24 16.33 1.72 -24.03
N LYS A 25 15.13 1.55 -23.46
CA LYS A 25 13.84 1.88 -24.11
C LYS A 25 12.78 2.13 -23.04
N GLU A 26 12.09 3.27 -23.08
CA GLU A 26 11.29 3.80 -21.94
C GLU A 26 9.89 3.14 -21.77
N THR A 27 9.75 1.86 -22.13
CA THR A 27 8.58 1.02 -21.86
C THR A 27 9.00 -0.33 -21.25
N ALA A 28 10.06 -0.30 -20.43
CA ALA A 28 10.55 -1.41 -19.63
C ALA A 28 11.17 -0.87 -18.33
N GLU A 29 11.00 -1.61 -17.23
CA GLU A 29 11.65 -1.37 -15.94
C GLU A 29 11.35 -0.04 -15.20
N LEU A 30 10.11 0.48 -15.26
CA LEU A 30 9.59 1.27 -14.13
C LEU A 30 9.44 0.40 -12.87
N TRP A 31 9.14 -0.90 -13.03
CA TRP A 31 8.89 -1.78 -11.89
C TRP A 31 10.10 -1.93 -10.93
N PRO A 32 11.37 -2.11 -11.38
CA PRO A 32 12.55 -2.05 -10.50
C PRO A 32 12.82 -0.70 -9.81
N ARG A 33 12.22 0.42 -10.26
CA ARG A 33 12.18 1.67 -9.49
C ARG A 33 11.17 1.56 -8.37
N PHE A 34 9.95 1.12 -8.67
CA PHE A 34 8.88 0.98 -7.68
C PHE A 34 9.15 -0.12 -6.65
N ILE A 35 9.85 -1.21 -6.99
CA ILE A 35 10.41 -2.18 -6.04
C ILE A 35 11.35 -1.49 -5.03
N LYS A 36 12.23 -0.56 -5.47
CA LYS A 36 13.13 0.16 -4.56
C LYS A 36 12.36 1.12 -3.65
N VAL A 37 11.31 1.77 -4.17
CA VAL A 37 10.38 2.59 -3.37
C VAL A 37 9.63 1.73 -2.34
N LYS A 38 9.04 0.60 -2.75
CA LYS A 38 8.42 -0.39 -1.87
C LYS A 38 9.38 -0.90 -0.80
N GLY A 39 10.61 -1.26 -1.15
CA GLY A 39 11.65 -1.69 -0.20
C GLY A 39 12.02 -0.59 0.79
N ALA A 40 12.09 0.67 0.36
CA ALA A 40 12.29 1.82 1.23
C ALA A 40 11.10 2.05 2.18
N ILE A 41 9.88 1.96 1.67
CA ILE A 41 8.62 2.04 2.46
C ILE A 41 8.58 0.92 3.52
N LEU A 42 8.77 -0.34 3.12
CA LEU A 42 8.79 -1.49 4.03
C LEU A 42 9.90 -1.36 5.08
N THR A 43 11.09 -0.87 4.69
CA THR A 43 12.17 -0.58 5.65
C THR A 43 11.73 0.49 6.66
N ALA A 44 11.18 1.62 6.21
CA ALA A 44 10.72 2.70 7.09
C ALA A 44 9.55 2.30 8.00
N LEU A 45 8.73 1.33 7.56
CA LEU A 45 7.62 0.76 8.33
C LEU A 45 8.03 -0.29 9.34
N THR A 46 9.14 -1.01 9.14
CA THR A 46 9.51 -2.20 9.95
C THR A 46 10.81 -2.05 10.74
N SER A 47 11.72 -1.18 10.30
CA SER A 47 13.07 -1.03 10.86
C SER A 47 13.22 0.28 11.63
N GLN A 48 13.83 0.22 12.82
CA GLN A 48 14.20 1.42 13.56
C GLN A 48 15.48 2.02 12.96
N THR A 49 15.33 3.00 12.05
CA THR A 49 16.45 3.80 11.52
C THR A 49 16.42 5.21 12.11
N SER A 50 17.59 5.83 12.27
CA SER A 50 17.71 7.25 12.66
C SER A 50 17.37 8.22 11.53
N GLN A 51 17.22 7.72 10.30
CA GLN A 51 16.92 8.51 9.09
C GLN A 51 15.42 8.63 8.81
N THR A 52 14.58 7.92 9.57
CA THR A 52 13.10 7.95 9.46
C THR A 52 12.43 8.29 10.77
N ARG A 53 11.59 9.33 10.76
CA ARG A 53 10.64 9.64 11.82
C ARG A 53 9.32 8.95 11.50
N ARG A 54 8.89 8.04 12.37
CA ARG A 54 7.62 7.32 12.26
C ARG A 54 6.77 7.57 13.51
N LYS A 55 5.55 8.05 13.33
CA LYS A 55 4.50 8.08 14.35
C LYS A 55 3.43 7.07 13.95
N LEU A 56 2.94 6.26 14.90
CA LEU A 56 1.76 5.43 14.70
C LEU A 56 0.95 5.45 16.00
N ASP A 57 -0.21 6.09 15.94
CA ASP A 57 -1.20 6.07 16.99
C ASP A 57 -2.19 4.92 16.69
N THR A 58 -2.87 4.42 17.72
CA THR A 58 -3.92 3.41 17.55
C THR A 58 -5.01 3.64 18.57
N PHE A 59 -6.20 3.98 18.07
CA PHE A 59 -7.42 4.03 18.86
C PHE A 59 -7.97 2.61 19.05
N SER A 60 -8.65 2.35 20.15
CA SER A 60 -9.31 1.07 20.42
C SER A 60 -10.74 1.36 20.85
N TRP A 61 -11.70 0.81 20.12
CA TRP A 61 -13.12 0.94 20.43
C TRP A 61 -13.43 0.18 21.73
N SER A 62 -14.43 0.66 22.47
CA SER A 62 -14.84 0.08 23.76
C SER A 62 -16.37 0.10 23.88
N GLY A 63 -16.91 -0.81 24.69
CA GLY A 63 -18.34 -1.15 24.65
C GLY A 63 -18.59 -2.33 23.71
N VAL A 64 -19.68 -2.29 22.93
CA VAL A 64 -20.11 -3.39 22.05
C VAL A 64 -19.07 -3.69 20.95
N ASP A 65 -18.43 -2.64 20.42
CA ASP A 65 -17.44 -2.73 19.35
C ASP A 65 -16.02 -3.10 19.85
N SER A 66 -15.90 -3.68 21.04
CA SER A 66 -14.62 -4.07 21.63
C SER A 66 -13.89 -5.08 20.72
N GLY A 67 -12.71 -4.69 20.22
CA GLY A 67 -11.94 -5.46 19.23
C GLY A 67 -11.75 -4.72 17.91
N ILE A 68 -12.46 -3.62 17.67
CA ILE A 68 -12.14 -2.69 16.57
C ILE A 68 -10.99 -1.76 17.00
N HIS A 69 -9.99 -1.64 16.13
CA HIS A 69 -8.75 -0.91 16.33
C HIS A 69 -8.45 -0.04 15.11
N ASP A 70 -8.57 1.28 15.25
CA ASP A 70 -8.22 2.21 14.17
C ASP A 70 -6.78 2.67 14.32
N HIS A 71 -6.03 2.58 13.24
CA HIS A 71 -4.62 2.93 13.14
C HIS A 71 -4.49 4.21 12.33
N ARG A 72 -3.74 5.19 12.85
CA ARG A 72 -3.36 6.40 12.11
C ARG A 72 -1.89 6.69 12.35
N GLY A 73 -1.12 6.93 11.30
CA GLY A 73 0.32 7.11 11.39
C GLY A 73 0.89 7.89 10.23
N GLN A 74 2.15 8.27 10.39
CA GLN A 74 2.92 9.03 9.42
C GLN A 74 4.38 8.60 9.45
N VAL A 75 5.00 8.48 8.27
CA VAL A 75 6.41 8.21 8.06
C VAL A 75 7.00 9.35 7.24
N LYS A 76 8.01 10.05 7.80
CA LYS A 76 8.82 11.04 7.08
C LYS A 76 10.30 10.76 7.24
N GLY A 77 11.06 10.76 6.16
CA GLY A 77 12.51 10.54 6.22
C GLY A 77 13.16 10.13 4.91
N VAL A 78 14.36 9.56 4.99
CA VAL A 78 15.12 9.12 3.82
C VAL A 78 15.64 7.69 4.05
N ILE A 79 15.40 6.79 3.10
CA ILE A 79 15.93 5.41 3.11
C ILE A 79 16.58 5.14 1.76
N ASN A 80 17.84 4.69 1.76
CA ASN A 80 18.58 4.33 0.53
C ASN A 80 18.59 5.42 -0.56
N GLY A 81 18.57 6.69 -0.15
CA GLY A 81 18.50 7.85 -1.05
C GLY A 81 17.10 8.18 -1.60
N ILE A 82 16.06 7.46 -1.17
CA ILE A 82 14.66 7.76 -1.46
C ILE A 82 14.09 8.55 -0.29
N GLU A 83 13.65 9.77 -0.55
CA GLU A 83 12.93 10.62 0.40
C GLU A 83 11.46 10.16 0.42
N LEU A 84 10.86 10.03 1.60
CA LEU A 84 9.51 9.49 1.82
C LEU A 84 8.70 10.44 2.70
N GLU A 85 7.46 10.71 2.30
CA GLU A 85 6.43 11.37 3.11
C GLU A 85 5.11 10.63 2.92
N LEU A 86 4.77 9.77 3.89
CA LEU A 86 3.67 8.81 3.80
C LEU A 86 2.77 8.94 5.01
N ASP A 87 1.46 8.87 4.77
CA ASP A 87 0.44 8.68 5.80
C ASP A 87 -0.10 7.24 5.75
N ILE A 88 -0.55 6.77 6.90
CA ILE A 88 -0.98 5.39 7.14
C ILE A 88 -2.31 5.45 7.86
N GLU A 89 -3.36 4.90 7.26
CA GLU A 89 -4.68 4.76 7.90
C GLU A 89 -5.18 3.32 7.80
N GLY A 90 -6.09 2.91 8.68
CA GLY A 90 -6.74 1.61 8.54
C GLY A 90 -7.38 1.12 9.81
N THR A 91 -8.05 -0.03 9.71
CA THR A 91 -8.78 -0.65 10.80
C THR A 91 -8.45 -2.15 10.87
N THR A 92 -8.10 -2.61 12.06
CA THR A 92 -8.06 -4.03 12.42
C THR A 92 -9.28 -4.35 13.28
N VAL A 93 -9.88 -5.51 13.04
CA VAL A 93 -11.02 -6.05 13.78
C VAL A 93 -10.62 -7.43 14.28
N ASP A 94 -10.31 -7.51 15.58
CA ASP A 94 -9.90 -8.74 16.25
C ASP A 94 -11.11 -9.45 16.87
N ASP A 95 -11.34 -10.70 16.45
CA ASP A 95 -12.21 -11.69 17.11
C ASP A 95 -13.71 -11.35 17.21
N GLN A 96 -14.18 -10.36 16.45
CA GLN A 96 -15.60 -9.94 16.43
C GLN A 96 -16.51 -11.08 15.95
N ALA A 97 -17.52 -11.38 16.76
CA ALA A 97 -18.50 -12.42 16.50
C ALA A 97 -19.48 -11.97 15.40
N GLN A 98 -19.46 -12.68 14.27
CA GLN A 98 -20.40 -12.49 13.17
C GLN A 98 -21.38 -13.67 13.13
N VAL A 99 -22.65 -13.35 12.92
CA VAL A 99 -23.69 -14.35 12.67
C VAL A 99 -23.74 -14.58 11.16
N VAL A 100 -23.46 -15.80 10.73
CA VAL A 100 -23.56 -16.23 9.33
C VAL A 100 -24.54 -17.40 9.20
N VAL A 101 -24.93 -17.70 7.97
CA VAL A 101 -25.76 -18.87 7.65
C VAL A 101 -24.85 -19.93 7.02
N ASP A 102 -24.88 -21.14 7.56
CA ASP A 102 -24.08 -22.25 7.07
C ASP A 102 -24.66 -22.85 5.76
N LYS A 103 -24.03 -23.93 5.30
CA LYS A 103 -24.37 -24.62 4.04
C LYS A 103 -25.75 -25.30 4.09
N ASP A 104 -26.22 -25.58 5.30
CA ASP A 104 -27.42 -26.36 5.62
C ASP A 104 -28.54 -25.45 6.17
N GLY A 105 -28.35 -24.13 6.10
CA GLY A 105 -29.33 -23.10 6.45
C GLY A 105 -29.40 -22.77 7.94
N GLN A 106 -28.46 -23.22 8.77
CA GLN A 106 -28.42 -22.91 10.21
C GLN A 106 -27.66 -21.61 10.49
N TRP A 107 -28.03 -20.93 11.56
CA TRP A 107 -27.29 -19.77 12.06
C TRP A 107 -26.09 -20.24 12.88
N GLU A 108 -24.88 -19.91 12.43
CA GLU A 108 -23.64 -20.13 13.18
C GLU A 108 -22.98 -18.81 13.60
N ILE A 109 -22.31 -18.80 14.75
CA ILE A 109 -21.50 -17.68 15.21
C ILE A 109 -20.05 -17.98 14.86
N VAL A 110 -19.48 -17.18 13.95
CA VAL A 110 -18.08 -17.27 13.53
C VAL A 110 -17.30 -16.05 14.01
N HIS A 111 -16.10 -16.27 14.55
CA HIS A 111 -15.23 -15.18 14.97
C HIS A 111 -14.41 -14.67 13.78
N SER A 112 -14.73 -13.45 13.35
CA SER A 112 -14.07 -12.80 12.22
C SER A 112 -12.76 -12.14 12.63
N LYS A 113 -11.78 -12.14 11.72
CA LYS A 113 -10.53 -11.37 11.85
C LYS A 113 -10.28 -10.62 10.55
N ALA A 114 -10.66 -9.35 10.55
CA ALA A 114 -10.62 -8.48 9.38
C ALA A 114 -9.55 -7.40 9.60
N GLN A 115 -8.70 -7.18 8.61
CA GLN A 115 -7.67 -6.13 8.62
C GLN A 115 -7.66 -5.45 7.25
N CYS A 116 -7.69 -4.12 7.24
CA CYS A 116 -7.49 -3.30 6.06
C CYS A 116 -6.66 -2.06 6.44
N MET A 117 -5.50 -1.93 5.83
CA MET A 117 -4.58 -0.81 5.96
C MET A 117 -4.40 -0.15 4.60
N GLU A 118 -4.46 1.17 4.57
CA GLU A 118 -4.02 2.00 3.44
C GLU A 118 -2.73 2.73 3.81
N ILE A 119 -1.80 2.77 2.85
CA ILE A 119 -0.56 3.55 2.95
C ILE A 119 -0.50 4.42 1.71
N CYS A 120 -0.52 5.73 1.88
CA CYS A 120 -0.56 6.70 0.79
C CYS A 120 0.45 7.83 1.03
N GLY A 121 0.77 8.61 0.00
CA GLY A 121 1.66 9.76 0.09
C GLY A 121 2.70 9.81 -1.01
N THR A 122 3.76 10.59 -0.81
CA THR A 122 4.75 10.94 -1.83
C THR A 122 6.13 10.36 -1.57
N PHE A 123 6.93 10.29 -2.64
CA PHE A 123 8.34 9.97 -2.58
C PHE A 123 9.15 10.81 -3.57
N THR A 124 10.43 11.03 -3.28
CA THR A 124 11.44 11.48 -4.24
C THR A 124 12.49 10.40 -4.35
N SER A 125 12.65 9.78 -5.53
CA SER A 125 13.68 8.76 -5.72
C SER A 125 15.09 9.37 -5.83
N ALA A 126 16.12 8.55 -5.68
CA ALA A 126 17.52 9.00 -5.62
C ALA A 126 18.02 9.77 -6.86
N ASP A 127 17.35 9.62 -8.01
CA ASP A 127 17.54 10.37 -9.25
C ASP A 127 16.67 11.65 -9.34
N ARG A 128 16.14 12.11 -8.21
CA ARG A 128 15.31 13.32 -8.04
C ARG A 128 13.97 13.34 -8.79
N ARG A 129 13.48 12.19 -9.31
CA ARG A 129 12.09 12.08 -9.79
C ARG A 129 11.12 12.01 -8.59
N ARG A 130 10.10 12.87 -8.57
CA ARG A 130 8.99 12.82 -7.60
C ARG A 130 7.90 11.84 -8.06
N GLY A 131 7.21 11.24 -7.11
CA GLY A 131 6.06 10.38 -7.34
C GLY A 131 5.16 10.23 -6.12
N ALA A 132 4.11 9.42 -6.26
CA ALA A 132 3.23 9.04 -5.16
C ALA A 132 2.91 7.55 -5.18
N VAL A 133 2.46 7.05 -4.03
CA VAL A 133 2.05 5.66 -3.81
C VAL A 133 0.67 5.59 -3.17
N LYS A 134 -0.05 4.50 -3.44
CA LYS A 134 -1.20 4.03 -2.66
C LYS A 134 -1.16 2.52 -2.60
N PHE A 135 -0.95 1.96 -1.41
CA PHE A 135 -1.02 0.52 -1.15
C PHE A 135 -2.26 0.23 -0.31
N GLN A 136 -3.09 -0.74 -0.73
CA GLN A 136 -4.11 -1.33 0.12
C GLN A 136 -3.67 -2.74 0.53
N ILE A 137 -3.53 -2.97 1.84
CA ILE A 137 -2.95 -4.17 2.44
C ILE A 137 -3.95 -4.77 3.44
N GLY A 138 -4.23 -6.06 3.36
CA GLY A 138 -5.12 -6.72 4.32
C GLY A 138 -5.79 -7.98 3.80
N ASN A 139 -6.85 -8.40 4.50
CA ASN A 139 -7.75 -9.49 4.08
C ASN A 139 -9.22 -9.05 3.98
N ALA A 140 -9.56 -7.84 4.44
CA ALA A 140 -10.93 -7.28 4.41
C ALA A 140 -11.22 -6.44 3.16
N GLY A 141 -10.30 -6.43 2.20
CA GLY A 141 -10.40 -5.72 0.92
C GLY A 141 -9.51 -6.39 -0.12
N THR A 142 -9.59 -5.95 -1.37
CA THR A 142 -8.76 -6.48 -2.47
C THR A 142 -7.39 -5.80 -2.46
N PRO A 143 -6.28 -6.51 -2.15
CA PRO A 143 -4.98 -5.86 -2.01
C PRO A 143 -4.41 -5.38 -3.34
N PHE A 144 -3.84 -4.19 -3.37
CA PHE A 144 -3.19 -3.63 -4.56
C PHE A 144 -2.11 -2.62 -4.18
N GLU A 145 -1.24 -2.32 -5.14
CA GLU A 145 -0.29 -1.20 -5.08
C GLU A 145 -0.46 -0.34 -6.33
N ALA A 146 -0.41 0.98 -6.19
CA ALA A 146 -0.47 1.92 -7.31
C ALA A 146 0.63 2.97 -7.17
N TYR A 147 1.24 3.32 -8.30
CA TYR A 147 2.42 4.18 -8.37
C TYR A 147 2.24 5.27 -9.43
N TRP A 148 2.40 6.53 -8.99
CA TRP A 148 2.38 7.71 -9.85
C TRP A 148 3.78 8.34 -9.95
N LEU A 149 4.12 8.96 -11.08
CA LEU A 149 5.33 9.77 -11.26
C LEU A 149 4.99 11.16 -11.79
N GLN A 150 5.84 12.13 -11.47
CA GLN A 150 5.68 13.51 -11.94
C GLN A 150 6.01 13.63 -13.44
N ILE A 151 5.07 14.20 -14.20
CA ILE A 151 5.24 14.54 -15.60
C ILE A 151 5.55 16.04 -15.78
N ALA A 152 5.88 16.46 -17.01
CA ALA A 152 6.41 17.78 -17.31
C ALA A 152 5.46 18.96 -17.03
N ASP A 153 4.16 18.72 -16.85
CA ASP A 153 3.19 19.75 -16.44
C ASP A 153 3.07 19.92 -14.91
N GLY A 154 3.84 19.14 -14.14
CA GLY A 154 3.88 19.17 -12.68
C GLY A 154 2.95 18.16 -12.00
N ARG A 155 1.94 17.62 -12.70
CA ARG A 155 1.01 16.63 -12.12
C ARG A 155 1.67 15.27 -11.94
N LEU A 156 1.10 14.46 -11.05
CA LEU A 156 1.50 13.06 -10.86
C LEU A 156 0.62 12.16 -11.74
N ARG A 157 1.20 11.55 -12.78
CA ARG A 157 0.56 10.58 -13.68
C ARG A 157 0.69 9.17 -13.11
N LEU A 158 -0.39 8.39 -13.14
CA LEU A 158 -0.37 6.97 -12.79
C LEU A 158 0.43 6.21 -13.87
N GLU A 159 1.41 5.41 -13.44
CA GLU A 159 2.33 4.67 -14.31
C GLU A 159 2.14 3.16 -14.25
N GLN A 160 2.00 2.61 -13.04
CA GLN A 160 1.85 1.16 -12.82
C GLN A 160 0.91 0.85 -11.65
N VAL A 161 0.23 -0.29 -11.79
CA VAL A 161 -0.58 -0.91 -10.72
C VAL A 161 -0.14 -2.35 -10.55
N VAL A 162 -0.14 -2.85 -9.31
CA VAL A 162 0.11 -4.25 -8.97
C VAL A 162 -1.15 -4.81 -8.31
N HIS A 163 -1.59 -5.99 -8.76
CA HIS A 163 -2.65 -6.75 -8.08
C HIS A 163 -2.32 -8.25 -8.12
N GLY A 164 -2.41 -8.91 -6.97
CA GLY A 164 -2.00 -10.31 -6.83
C GLY A 164 -0.50 -10.49 -7.09
N LYS A 165 -0.15 -11.08 -8.24
CA LYS A 165 1.25 -11.25 -8.70
C LYS A 165 1.56 -10.44 -9.97
N ASP A 166 0.57 -9.76 -10.52
CA ASP A 166 0.61 -9.17 -11.84
C ASP A 166 0.84 -7.66 -11.75
N VAL A 167 1.70 -7.14 -12.62
CA VAL A 167 2.02 -5.71 -12.76
C VAL A 167 1.44 -5.23 -14.09
N PHE A 168 0.72 -4.11 -14.04
CA PHE A 168 -0.01 -3.55 -15.16
C PHE A 168 0.48 -2.14 -15.48
N ASP A 169 1.07 -1.94 -16.67
CA ASP A 169 1.46 -0.63 -17.19
C ASP A 169 0.22 0.18 -17.60
N THR A 170 0.00 1.34 -16.99
CA THR A 170 -1.31 2.00 -17.06
C THR A 170 -1.58 2.79 -18.34
N GLU A 171 -0.57 2.96 -19.19
CA GLU A 171 -0.75 3.41 -20.58
C GLU A 171 -1.60 2.42 -21.40
N SER A 172 -1.63 1.13 -21.02
CA SER A 172 -2.44 0.11 -21.70
C SER A 172 -3.97 0.26 -21.50
N PHE A 173 -4.42 1.07 -20.53
CA PHE A 173 -5.86 1.25 -20.24
C PHE A 173 -6.59 2.23 -21.17
N GLY A 174 -5.88 2.77 -22.17
CA GLY A 174 -6.42 3.63 -23.22
C GLY A 174 -6.53 5.11 -22.82
N ASP A 175 -6.38 6.00 -23.78
CA ASP A 175 -6.38 7.44 -23.55
C ASP A 175 -7.79 8.04 -23.44
N GLY A 176 -7.91 9.10 -22.63
CA GLY A 176 -9.18 9.82 -22.43
C GLY A 176 -10.00 9.40 -21.21
N LYS A 177 -9.43 8.66 -20.25
CA LYS A 177 -10.03 8.44 -18.92
C LYS A 177 -9.15 8.99 -17.81
N ASP A 178 -9.73 9.83 -16.96
CA ASP A 178 -9.11 10.37 -15.74
C ASP A 178 -9.03 9.34 -14.59
N GLN A 179 -9.54 8.13 -14.83
CA GLN A 179 -9.61 7.03 -13.88
C GLN A 179 -9.22 5.71 -14.55
N VAL A 180 -8.53 4.85 -13.78
CA VAL A 180 -8.12 3.49 -14.18
C VAL A 180 -8.80 2.47 -13.27
N ASN A 181 -9.36 1.43 -13.88
CA ASN A 181 -9.91 0.28 -13.16
C ASN A 181 -8.80 -0.76 -12.97
N ILE A 182 -8.58 -1.25 -11.75
CA ILE A 182 -7.56 -2.28 -11.49
C ILE A 182 -8.07 -3.63 -12.02
N PRO A 183 -7.34 -4.31 -12.94
CA PRO A 183 -7.81 -5.55 -13.58
C PRO A 183 -8.19 -6.65 -12.59
N GLY A 184 -9.28 -7.36 -12.89
CA GLY A 184 -9.84 -8.40 -12.02
C GLY A 184 -10.63 -7.89 -10.81
N THR A 185 -10.66 -6.57 -10.56
CA THR A 185 -11.28 -5.97 -9.36
C THR A 185 -12.47 -5.07 -9.70
N ARG A 186 -13.07 -4.46 -8.66
CA ARG A 186 -14.00 -3.32 -8.78
C ARG A 186 -13.37 -1.98 -8.33
N ILE A 187 -12.04 -1.95 -8.12
CA ILE A 187 -11.33 -0.78 -7.61
C ILE A 187 -11.03 0.17 -8.78
N VAL A 188 -11.29 1.45 -8.54
CA VAL A 188 -11.08 2.56 -9.46
C VAL A 188 -10.16 3.57 -8.79
N ILE A 189 -9.10 3.99 -9.48
CA ILE A 189 -8.10 4.94 -8.98
C ILE A 189 -7.88 6.09 -9.98
N PRO A 190 -7.52 7.30 -9.53
CA PRO A 190 -7.29 8.43 -10.41
C PRO A 190 -6.03 8.24 -11.27
N ARG A 191 -6.13 8.53 -12.57
CA ARG A 191 -4.99 8.51 -13.52
C ARG A 191 -4.05 9.69 -13.32
N PHE A 192 -4.55 10.80 -12.79
CA PHE A 192 -3.76 11.97 -12.38
C PHE A 192 -4.16 12.39 -10.98
N ILE A 193 -3.18 12.78 -10.17
CA ILE A 193 -3.42 13.52 -8.92
C ILE A 193 -2.65 14.84 -8.95
N GLU A 194 -3.25 15.85 -8.34
CA GLU A 194 -2.65 17.17 -8.07
C GLU A 194 -1.86 17.09 -6.75
N ASP A 195 -1.05 18.12 -6.47
CA ASP A 195 -0.11 18.21 -5.34
C ASP A 195 -0.37 19.46 -4.48
#